data_AF-A0A2V5PTB1-F1
#
_entry.id   AF-A0A2V5PTB1-F1
#
_cell.length_a   1.000
_cell.length_b   1.000
_cell.length_c   1.000
_cell.angle_alpha   90.00
_cell.angle_beta   90.00
_cell.angle_gamma   90.00
#
_symmetry.space_group_name_H-M   'P 1'
#
loop_
_entity.id
_entity.type
_entity.pdbx_description
1 polymer ?
#
loop_
_entity_poly.entity_id
_entity_poly.type
_entity_poly.pdbx_seq_one_letter_code
_entity_poly.pdbx_strand_id
1 'polypeptide(L)'
;MNRMKILLAIISITLPLSLLPVFGQEPPLPAKAETPLPSPSPAGTRPQLNIPDIPMSVEPPRLVPDSALTIPPHTNLSTLPKNAPSLTELDAAFQKSPLAREAEEYRLHVEWRQLQNRVANDPEVVAAKAATTTAHTDLEKRVRLRTYYNISYAHMRALASSPEVKIYLEKQKAAVLGGLAQPRVRPETTVSPKREH
;
A
#
# COMPACT_ATOMS: atom_id res chain seq x y z
N MET A 1 38.27 -7.19 13.89
CA MET A 1 37.64 -5.88 14.15
C MET A 1 36.15 -6.11 14.38
N ASN A 2 35.72 -5.94 15.63
CA ASN A 2 34.35 -5.86 16.15
C ASN A 2 33.43 -5.02 15.24
N ARG A 3 32.10 -5.10 15.17
CA ARG A 3 30.96 -5.77 15.84
C ARG A 3 29.74 -5.30 15.02
N MET A 4 28.69 -6.10 14.86
CA MET A 4 27.31 -5.60 15.03
C MET A 4 26.32 -6.77 15.04
N LYS A 5 25.84 -7.04 16.25
CA LYS A 5 24.58 -7.75 16.50
C LYS A 5 23.48 -6.71 16.35
N ILE A 6 22.44 -6.98 15.57
CA ILE A 6 21.15 -6.31 15.73
C ILE A 6 20.09 -7.41 15.77
N LEU A 7 19.52 -7.57 16.97
CA LEU A 7 18.26 -8.23 17.20
C LEU A 7 17.18 -7.55 16.35
N LEU A 8 16.32 -8.32 15.69
CA LEU A 8 14.96 -7.86 15.44
C LEU A 8 13.97 -8.91 15.95
N ALA A 9 13.07 -8.39 16.76
CA ALA A 9 12.19 -9.11 17.65
C ALA A 9 11.01 -9.78 16.93
N ILE A 10 10.50 -10.77 17.63
CA ILE A 10 9.30 -11.58 17.39
C ILE A 10 8.07 -10.68 17.22
N ILE A 11 7.31 -10.89 16.14
CA ILE A 11 5.87 -10.66 16.12
C ILE A 11 5.22 -11.98 15.70
N SER A 12 4.98 -12.83 16.69
CA SER A 12 4.06 -13.96 16.59
C SER A 12 2.64 -13.40 16.59
N ILE A 13 2.03 -13.24 15.42
CA ILE A 13 0.58 -13.05 15.33
C ILE A 13 -0.05 -14.44 15.45
N THR A 14 -0.30 -14.85 16.68
CA THR A 14 -1.33 -15.82 17.02
C THR A 14 -2.69 -15.21 16.68
N LEU A 15 -3.25 -15.57 15.54
CA LEU A 15 -4.65 -15.31 15.24
C LEU A 15 -5.49 -16.44 15.87
N PRO A 16 -6.39 -16.17 16.81
CA PRO A 16 -7.24 -17.20 17.38
C PRO A 16 -8.26 -17.66 16.33
N LEU A 17 -8.20 -18.95 16.04
CA LEU A 17 -9.19 -19.75 15.35
C LEU A 17 -10.45 -19.86 16.23
N SER A 18 -11.47 -19.04 15.97
CA SER A 18 -12.80 -19.22 16.54
C SER A 18 -13.59 -20.22 15.68
N LEU A 19 -13.75 -21.44 16.20
CA LEU A 19 -14.81 -22.37 15.79
C LEU A 19 -16.16 -21.86 16.30
N LEU A 20 -17.21 -21.90 15.46
CA LEU A 20 -18.29 -22.89 15.53
C LEU A 20 -19.36 -22.64 14.44
N PRO A 21 -19.95 -23.69 13.85
CA PRO A 21 -21.13 -23.61 13.00
C PRO A 21 -22.40 -23.68 13.86
N VAL A 22 -23.37 -22.80 13.60
CA VAL A 22 -24.72 -22.94 14.17
C VAL A 22 -25.64 -23.47 13.07
N PHE A 23 -26.01 -24.74 13.26
CA PHE A 23 -27.09 -25.41 12.55
C PHE A 23 -28.43 -24.70 12.81
N GLY A 24 -29.27 -24.67 11.77
CA GLY A 24 -30.59 -24.07 11.82
C GLY A 24 -31.57 -24.83 12.71
N GLN A 25 -32.51 -24.08 13.29
CA GLN A 25 -33.81 -24.55 13.69
C GLN A 25 -34.79 -23.36 13.62
N GLU A 26 -35.71 -23.39 12.66
CA GLU A 26 -36.79 -22.41 12.49
C GLU A 26 -38.01 -22.87 13.30
N PRO A 27 -38.43 -22.15 14.36
CA PRO A 27 -39.68 -22.43 15.05
C PRO A 27 -40.87 -21.72 14.35
N PRO A 28 -42.06 -22.34 14.36
CA PRO A 28 -43.18 -21.96 13.49
C PRO A 28 -43.90 -20.68 13.95
N LEU A 29 -44.41 -19.95 12.97
CA LEU A 29 -45.22 -18.73 13.11
C LEU A 29 -46.53 -18.98 13.88
N PRO A 30 -46.83 -18.20 14.93
CA PRO A 30 -48.20 -18.03 15.40
C PRO A 30 -48.93 -16.97 14.55
N ALA A 31 -50.16 -17.31 14.14
CA ALA A 31 -51.03 -16.50 13.32
C ALA A 31 -51.54 -15.24 14.04
N LYS A 32 -51.49 -14.13 13.31
CA LYS A 32 -52.43 -13.00 13.23
C LYS A 32 -53.28 -12.71 14.50
N ALA A 33 -52.85 -11.72 15.27
CA ALA A 33 -53.73 -10.90 16.10
C ALA A 33 -53.44 -9.42 15.82
N GLU A 34 -54.50 -8.63 15.88
CA GLU A 34 -54.71 -7.36 15.19
C GLU A 34 -53.80 -6.20 15.59
N THR A 35 -53.68 -5.28 14.64
CA THR A 35 -53.03 -3.97 14.72
C THR A 35 -53.83 -2.98 15.57
N PRO A 36 -53.20 -2.32 16.56
CA PRO A 36 -53.54 -0.93 16.89
C PRO A 36 -52.48 0.02 16.34
N LEU A 37 -52.94 1.17 15.82
CA LEU A 37 -52.15 2.21 15.14
C LEU A 37 -50.93 2.73 15.94
N PRO A 38 -49.91 3.26 15.24
CA PRO A 38 -48.68 3.76 15.85
C PRO A 38 -48.90 5.04 16.66
N SER A 39 -48.57 5.00 17.95
CA SER A 39 -48.19 6.19 18.71
C SER A 39 -46.80 6.65 18.25
N PRO A 40 -46.58 7.95 17.97
CA PRO A 40 -45.29 8.47 17.55
C PRO A 40 -44.36 8.51 18.77
N SER A 41 -43.32 7.68 18.77
CA SER A 41 -42.23 7.80 19.75
C SER A 41 -40.94 8.18 19.02
N PRO A 42 -40.22 9.20 19.52
CA PRO A 42 -39.27 9.97 18.74
C PRO A 42 -37.96 9.21 18.49
N ALA A 43 -37.33 9.60 17.39
CA ALA A 43 -36.05 9.14 16.93
C ALA A 43 -34.92 9.26 17.97
N GLY A 44 -34.03 8.27 17.96
CA GLY A 44 -32.58 8.47 18.09
C GLY A 44 -32.04 8.67 19.51
N THR A 45 -31.58 7.59 20.14
CA THR A 45 -30.58 7.69 21.21
C THR A 45 -29.21 7.27 20.65
N ARG A 46 -28.61 8.20 19.91
CA ARG A 46 -27.14 8.27 19.78
C ARG A 46 -26.61 8.79 21.12
N PRO A 47 -25.55 8.23 21.72
CA PRO A 47 -24.97 8.80 22.92
C PRO A 47 -24.53 10.25 22.63
N GLN A 48 -25.19 11.21 23.28
CA GLN A 48 -24.87 12.63 23.21
C GLN A 48 -23.55 12.85 23.95
N LEU A 49 -22.52 13.21 23.20
CA LEU A 49 -21.33 13.84 23.75
C LEU A 49 -21.78 15.23 24.22
N ASN A 50 -21.85 15.44 25.53
CA ASN A 50 -22.27 16.70 26.13
C ASN A 50 -21.15 17.74 25.94
N ILE A 51 -21.11 18.35 24.75
CA ILE A 51 -20.20 19.42 24.40
C ILE A 51 -20.90 20.72 24.80
N PRO A 52 -20.34 21.55 25.69
CA PRO A 52 -20.86 22.89 25.93
C PRO A 52 -20.92 23.67 24.61
N ASP A 53 -22.02 24.38 24.34
CA ASP A 53 -22.12 25.29 23.21
C ASP A 53 -21.09 26.42 23.38
N ILE A 54 -19.95 26.27 22.71
CA ILE A 54 -18.96 27.32 22.58
C ILE A 54 -19.54 28.30 21.56
N PRO A 55 -19.73 29.61 21.89
CA PRO A 55 -20.14 30.58 20.90
C PRO A 55 -19.11 30.60 19.76
N MET A 56 -19.51 30.07 18.59
CA MET A 56 -18.72 30.11 17.36
C MET A 56 -18.67 31.56 16.85
N SER A 57 -17.79 32.36 17.42
CA SER A 57 -17.21 33.52 16.75
C SER A 57 -15.85 33.85 17.37
N VAL A 58 -14.95 32.87 17.35
CA VAL A 58 -13.53 33.16 17.48
C VAL A 58 -12.94 32.96 16.10
N GLU A 59 -12.73 34.09 15.41
CA GLU A 59 -11.88 34.16 14.23
C GLU A 59 -10.56 33.44 14.57
N PRO A 60 -10.12 32.45 13.78
CA PRO A 60 -8.90 31.72 14.08
C PRO A 60 -7.76 32.74 14.22
N PRO A 61 -6.97 32.70 15.30
CA PRO A 61 -5.84 33.60 15.42
C PRO A 61 -4.97 33.42 14.19
N ARG A 62 -4.83 34.49 13.39
CA ARG A 62 -3.85 34.52 12.30
C ARG A 62 -2.49 34.27 12.93
N LEU A 63 -1.95 33.06 12.74
CA LEU A 63 -0.57 32.71 13.09
C LEU A 63 0.46 33.32 12.13
N VAL A 64 0.04 34.27 11.31
CA VAL A 64 0.91 35.14 10.54
C VAL A 64 0.77 36.53 11.16
N PRO A 65 1.82 37.12 11.74
CA PRO A 65 1.82 38.56 11.95
C PRO A 65 1.59 39.20 10.58
N ASP A 66 0.61 40.12 10.49
CA ASP A 66 0.37 40.95 9.30
C ASP A 66 1.59 41.81 8.89
N SER A 67 2.71 41.69 9.62
CA SER A 67 4.02 42.25 9.25
C SER A 67 4.76 41.50 8.13
N ALA A 68 4.27 40.35 7.63
CA ALA A 68 4.98 39.61 6.57
C ALA A 68 4.65 40.04 5.12
N LEU A 69 3.89 41.13 4.93
CA LEU A 69 3.76 41.80 3.63
C LEU A 69 4.29 43.25 3.67
N THR A 70 5.35 43.50 4.45
CA THR A 70 6.31 44.52 4.00
C THR A 70 7.33 43.79 3.13
N ILE A 71 7.03 43.68 1.84
CA ILE A 71 8.11 43.63 0.86
C ILE A 71 8.86 44.95 1.09
N PRO A 72 10.12 44.94 1.55
CA PRO A 72 10.86 46.19 1.67
C PRO A 72 10.83 46.86 0.29
N PRO A 73 10.69 48.20 0.18
CA PRO A 73 10.53 48.89 -1.11
C PRO A 73 11.72 48.76 -2.06
N HIS A 74 12.71 47.93 -1.73
CA HIS A 74 13.95 47.75 -2.45
C HIS A 74 14.41 46.29 -2.50
N THR A 75 13.51 45.30 -2.60
CA THR A 75 13.94 44.04 -3.23
C THR A 75 13.82 44.22 -4.73
N ASN A 76 14.80 44.91 -5.30
CA ASN A 76 15.06 44.83 -6.72
C ASN A 76 15.22 43.35 -7.05
N LEU A 77 14.23 42.76 -7.74
CA LEU A 77 14.39 41.52 -8.52
C LEU A 77 15.51 41.65 -9.59
N SER A 78 16.13 42.83 -9.68
CA SER A 78 17.23 43.22 -10.54
C SER A 78 18.60 43.20 -9.85
N THR A 79 18.81 42.34 -8.84
CA THR A 79 20.17 41.96 -8.40
C THR A 79 20.30 40.44 -8.27
N LEU A 80 19.73 39.70 -9.22
CA LEU A 80 20.20 38.34 -9.47
C LEU A 80 21.62 38.48 -10.06
N PRO A 81 22.67 37.84 -9.50
CA PRO A 81 23.99 37.88 -10.10
C PRO A 81 23.87 37.41 -11.55
N LYS A 82 24.53 38.10 -12.49
CA LYS A 82 24.52 37.78 -13.94
C LYS A 82 24.95 36.32 -14.27
N ASN A 83 25.44 35.58 -13.28
CA ASN A 83 25.87 34.18 -13.35
C ASN A 83 24.91 33.21 -12.65
N ALA A 84 23.68 33.62 -12.30
CA ALA A 84 22.71 32.67 -11.77
C ALA A 84 22.30 31.67 -12.87
N PRO A 85 22.22 30.36 -12.55
CA PRO A 85 21.78 29.36 -13.51
C PRO A 85 20.36 29.66 -13.97
N SER A 86 20.08 29.32 -15.23
CA SER A 86 18.73 29.44 -15.77
C SER A 86 17.78 28.46 -15.07
N LEU A 87 16.47 28.74 -15.11
CA LEU A 87 15.46 27.88 -14.50
C LEU A 87 15.53 26.44 -15.03
N THR A 88 15.80 26.28 -16.32
CA THR A 88 15.98 24.97 -16.97
C THR A 88 17.20 24.21 -16.43
N GLU A 89 18.30 24.91 -16.14
CA GLU A 89 19.49 24.29 -15.52
C GLU A 89 19.22 23.86 -14.08
N LEU A 90 18.44 24.65 -13.34
CA LEU A 90 18.01 24.29 -11.99
C LEU A 90 17.08 23.07 -11.98
N ASP A 91 16.11 23.01 -12.89
CA ASP A 91 15.25 21.83 -13.02
C ASP A 91 16.09 20.60 -13.41
N ALA A 92 16.98 20.72 -14.40
CA ALA A 92 17.87 19.62 -14.79
C ALA A 92 18.80 19.17 -13.64
N ALA A 93 19.26 20.09 -12.78
CA ALA A 93 20.03 19.76 -11.59
C ALA A 93 19.16 19.08 -10.52
N PHE A 94 17.93 19.54 -10.35
CA PHE A 94 16.96 18.93 -9.45
C PHE A 94 16.59 17.51 -9.88
N GLN A 95 16.32 17.26 -11.17
CA GLN A 95 15.98 15.93 -11.69
C GLN A 95 17.10 14.91 -11.47
N LYS A 96 18.36 15.34 -11.34
CA LYS A 96 19.51 14.48 -11.02
C LYS A 96 19.68 14.22 -9.52
N SER A 97 18.95 14.95 -8.68
CA SER A 97 19.05 14.82 -7.23
C SER A 97 18.40 13.52 -6.73
N PRO A 98 18.88 12.97 -5.60
CA PRO A 98 18.22 11.83 -4.95
C PRO A 98 16.74 12.10 -4.61
N LEU A 99 16.40 13.35 -4.27
CA LEU A 99 15.06 13.76 -3.90
C LEU A 99 14.09 13.68 -5.09
N ALA A 100 14.49 14.14 -6.27
CA ALA A 100 13.65 14.00 -7.47
C ALA A 100 13.42 12.53 -7.82
N ARG A 101 14.44 11.68 -7.67
CA ARG A 101 14.30 10.23 -7.86
C ARG A 101 13.31 9.61 -6.87
N GLU A 102 13.38 9.97 -5.59
CA GLU A 102 12.44 9.48 -4.57
C GLU A 102 11.00 9.93 -4.84
N ALA A 103 10.81 11.19 -5.25
CA ALA A 103 9.50 11.71 -5.63
C ALA A 103 8.89 10.93 -6.81
N GLU A 104 9.71 10.62 -7.83
CA GLU A 104 9.27 9.83 -8.98
C GLU A 104 8.97 8.37 -8.59
N GLU A 105 9.82 7.75 -7.77
CA GLU A 105 9.56 6.40 -7.24
C GLU A 105 8.25 6.34 -6.44
N TYR A 106 7.95 7.38 -5.66
CA TYR A 106 6.70 7.49 -4.93
C TYR A 106 5.50 7.63 -5.87
N ARG A 107 5.59 8.48 -6.91
CA ARG A 107 4.55 8.63 -7.93
C ARG A 107 4.24 7.28 -8.59
N LEU A 108 5.28 6.56 -9.05
CA LEU A 108 5.15 5.24 -9.65
C LEU A 108 4.54 4.21 -8.68
N HIS A 109 4.92 4.26 -7.40
CA HIS A 109 4.37 3.39 -6.37
C HIS A 109 2.87 3.62 -6.17
N VAL A 110 2.42 4.88 -6.10
CA VAL A 110 1.00 5.23 -5.97
C VAL A 110 0.21 4.70 -7.16
N GLU A 111 0.69 4.92 -8.38
CA GLU A 111 0.04 4.40 -9.59
C GLU A 111 -0.01 2.87 -9.61
N TRP A 112 1.07 2.20 -9.20
CA TRP A 112 1.09 0.74 -9.04
C TRP A 112 0.02 0.26 -8.05
N ARG A 113 -0.14 0.92 -6.90
CA ARG A 113 -1.16 0.56 -5.89
C ARG A 113 -2.57 0.78 -6.42
N GLN A 114 -2.80 1.83 -7.20
CA GLN A 114 -4.08 2.07 -7.87
C GLN A 114 -4.39 0.96 -8.89
N LEU A 115 -3.42 0.57 -9.72
CA LEU A 115 -3.56 -0.55 -10.65
C LEU A 115 -3.84 -1.86 -9.93
N GLN A 116 -3.14 -2.12 -8.83
CA GLN A 116 -3.35 -3.31 -8.01
C GLN A 116 -4.78 -3.36 -7.46
N ASN A 117 -5.32 -2.25 -6.97
CA ASN A 117 -6.69 -2.17 -6.48
C ASN A 117 -7.73 -2.42 -7.58
N ARG A 118 -7.48 -1.93 -8.80
CA ARG A 118 -8.37 -2.16 -9.96
C ARG A 118 -8.42 -3.63 -10.34
N VAL A 119 -7.26 -4.28 -10.37
CA VAL A 119 -7.10 -5.69 -10.80
C VAL A 119 -7.45 -6.69 -9.68
N ALA A 120 -7.54 -6.25 -8.42
CA ALA A 120 -7.73 -7.12 -7.27
C ALA A 120 -9.00 -7.99 -7.34
N ASN A 121 -10.04 -7.49 -8.01
CA ASN A 121 -11.33 -8.16 -8.15
C ASN A 121 -11.53 -8.83 -9.51
N ASP A 122 -10.52 -8.84 -10.38
CA ASP A 122 -10.62 -9.53 -11.66
C ASP A 122 -10.81 -11.04 -11.43
N PRO A 123 -11.77 -11.70 -12.11
CA PRO A 123 -12.14 -13.08 -11.82
C PRO A 123 -10.96 -14.05 -11.98
N GLU A 124 -10.12 -13.84 -13.00
CA GLU A 124 -8.92 -14.66 -13.22
C GLU A 124 -7.87 -14.50 -12.11
N VAL A 125 -7.68 -13.26 -11.63
CA VAL A 125 -6.73 -12.95 -10.56
C VAL A 125 -7.22 -13.54 -9.24
N VAL A 126 -8.51 -13.42 -8.94
CA VAL A 126 -9.15 -14.01 -7.76
C VAL A 126 -9.07 -15.53 -7.80
N ALA A 127 -9.39 -16.16 -8.93
CA ALA A 127 -9.30 -17.61 -9.10
C ALA A 127 -7.86 -18.11 -8.92
N ALA A 128 -6.88 -17.43 -9.54
CA ALA A 128 -5.47 -17.77 -9.39
C ALA A 128 -5.00 -17.60 -7.94
N LYS A 129 -5.44 -16.55 -7.25
CA LYS A 129 -5.15 -16.31 -5.82
C LYS A 129 -5.74 -17.43 -4.96
N ALA A 130 -7.00 -17.80 -5.18
CA ALA A 130 -7.66 -18.88 -4.46
C ALA A 130 -6.93 -20.22 -4.65
N ALA A 131 -6.47 -20.51 -5.87
CA ALA A 131 -5.69 -21.71 -6.15
C ALA A 131 -4.38 -21.79 -5.31
N THR A 132 -3.79 -20.66 -4.91
CA THR A 132 -2.59 -20.69 -4.05
C THR A 132 -2.88 -21.23 -2.63
N THR A 133 -4.13 -21.11 -2.17
CA THR A 133 -4.54 -21.54 -0.82
C THR A 133 -4.83 -23.04 -0.75
N THR A 134 -5.15 -23.67 -1.88
CA THR A 134 -5.46 -25.10 -1.98
C THR A 134 -4.23 -25.96 -2.28
N ALA A 135 -3.02 -25.40 -2.22
CA ALA A 135 -1.78 -26.14 -2.46
C ALA A 135 -1.42 -26.97 -1.22
N HIS A 136 -1.10 -28.26 -1.42
CA HIS A 136 -0.74 -29.15 -0.31
C HIS A 136 0.76 -29.19 -0.05
N THR A 137 1.57 -28.78 -1.03
CA THR A 137 3.04 -28.75 -0.91
C THR A 137 3.60 -27.35 -1.15
N ASP A 138 4.77 -27.06 -0.59
CA ASP A 138 5.46 -25.78 -0.78
C ASP A 138 5.85 -25.57 -2.26
N LEU A 139 6.25 -26.63 -2.97
CA LEU A 139 6.55 -26.58 -4.39
C LEU A 139 5.32 -26.18 -5.21
N GLU A 140 4.18 -26.83 -4.98
CA GLU A 140 2.92 -26.47 -5.63
C GLU A 140 2.53 -25.02 -5.32
N LYS A 141 2.65 -24.60 -4.05
CA LYS A 141 2.32 -23.24 -3.65
C LYS A 141 3.15 -22.21 -4.41
N ARG A 142 4.47 -22.44 -4.57
CA ARG A 142 5.35 -21.56 -5.37
C ARG A 142 4.96 -21.51 -6.84
N VAL A 143 4.65 -22.66 -7.44
CA VAL A 143 4.20 -22.73 -8.84
C VAL A 143 2.91 -21.93 -9.01
N ARG A 144 1.94 -22.13 -8.12
CA ARG A 144 0.67 -21.40 -8.16
C ARG A 144 0.85 -19.91 -7.87
N LEU A 145 1.75 -19.52 -6.95
CA LEU A 145 2.11 -18.13 -6.70
C LEU A 145 2.73 -17.47 -7.94
N ARG A 146 3.62 -18.18 -8.65
CA ARG A 146 4.20 -17.69 -9.91
C ARG A 146 3.11 -17.44 -10.95
N THR A 147 2.16 -18.36 -11.10
CA THR A 147 1.01 -18.20 -11.99
C THR A 147 0.14 -17.01 -11.58
N TYR A 148 -0.20 -16.89 -10.28
CA TYR A 148 -0.97 -15.77 -9.74
C TYR A 148 -0.32 -14.42 -10.05
N TYR A 149 0.97 -14.26 -9.75
CA TYR A 149 1.67 -13.00 -10.05
C TYR A 149 1.78 -12.75 -11.55
N ASN A 150 2.01 -13.77 -12.38
CA ASN A 150 2.02 -13.59 -13.83
C ASN A 150 0.70 -13.04 -14.36
N ILE A 151 -0.44 -13.57 -13.92
CA ILE A 151 -1.78 -13.11 -14.32
C ILE A 151 -2.02 -11.68 -13.79
N SER A 152 -1.80 -11.45 -12.50
CA SER A 152 -2.01 -10.14 -11.88
C SER A 152 -1.19 -9.02 -12.53
N TYR A 153 0.10 -9.26 -12.80
CA TYR A 153 0.95 -8.27 -13.47
C TYR A 153 0.62 -8.11 -14.97
N ALA A 154 0.15 -9.15 -15.65
CA ALA A 154 -0.32 -9.03 -17.03
C ALA A 154 -1.54 -8.09 -17.12
N HIS A 155 -2.50 -8.24 -16.20
CA HIS A 155 -3.67 -7.38 -16.12
C HIS A 155 -3.30 -5.92 -15.77
N MET A 156 -2.44 -5.71 -14.76
CA MET A 156 -1.96 -4.37 -14.43
C MET A 156 -1.24 -3.71 -15.61
N ARG A 157 -0.42 -4.47 -16.35
CA ARG A 157 0.31 -3.97 -17.52
C ARG A 157 -0.61 -3.62 -18.69
N ALA A 158 -1.71 -4.37 -18.89
CA ALA A 158 -2.71 -4.07 -19.90
C ALA A 158 -3.47 -2.77 -19.60
N LEU A 159 -3.70 -2.46 -18.31
CA LEU A 159 -4.35 -1.23 -17.86
C LEU A 159 -3.42 -0.02 -17.76
N ALA A 160 -2.10 -0.24 -17.75
CA ALA A 160 -1.12 0.84 -17.64
C ALA A 160 -1.01 1.61 -18.96
N SER A 161 -1.20 2.93 -18.90
CA SER A 161 -1.08 3.81 -20.07
C SER A 161 0.36 4.27 -20.31
N SER A 162 1.08 4.64 -19.23
CA SER A 162 2.45 5.18 -19.33
C SER A 162 3.49 4.06 -19.50
N PRO A 163 4.53 4.27 -20.34
CA PRO A 163 5.64 3.33 -20.48
C PRO A 163 6.50 3.22 -19.22
N GLU A 164 6.67 4.30 -18.46
CA GLU A 164 7.41 4.33 -17.19
C GLU A 164 6.79 3.36 -16.18
N VAL A 165 5.47 3.38 -16.05
CA VAL A 165 4.72 2.46 -15.17
C VAL A 165 4.89 1.02 -15.63
N LYS A 166 4.87 0.74 -16.95
CA LYS A 166 5.07 -0.62 -17.47
C LYS A 166 6.45 -1.15 -17.09
N ILE A 167 7.50 -0.32 -17.19
CA ILE A 167 8.86 -0.70 -16.79
C ILE A 167 8.91 -0.95 -15.26
N TYR A 168 8.28 -0.08 -14.47
CA TYR A 168 8.18 -0.25 -13.02
C TYR A 168 7.48 -1.56 -12.64
N LEU A 169 6.37 -1.90 -13.31
CA LEU A 169 5.64 -3.15 -13.11
C LEU A 169 6.48 -4.38 -13.43
N GLU A 170 7.24 -4.37 -14.53
CA GLU A 170 8.13 -5.49 -14.87
C GLU A 170 9.25 -5.66 -13.84
N LYS A 171 9.82 -4.55 -13.34
CA LYS A 171 10.80 -4.59 -12.23
C LYS A 171 10.18 -5.19 -10.96
N GLN A 172 8.98 -4.76 -10.59
CA GLN A 172 8.30 -5.26 -9.40
C GLN A 172 7.90 -6.73 -9.52
N LYS A 173 7.43 -7.14 -10.71
CA LYS A 173 7.16 -8.56 -11.04
C LYS A 173 8.42 -9.39 -10.91
N ALA A 174 9.54 -8.95 -11.51
CA ALA A 174 10.81 -9.66 -11.43
C ALA A 174 11.30 -9.80 -9.99
N ALA A 175 11.18 -8.76 -9.17
CA ALA A 175 11.54 -8.79 -7.76
C ALA A 175 10.71 -9.82 -6.97
N VAL A 176 9.38 -9.82 -7.15
CA VAL A 176 8.47 -10.77 -6.48
C VAL A 176 8.74 -12.21 -6.93
N LEU A 177 8.89 -12.44 -8.24
CA LEU A 177 9.18 -13.77 -8.77
C LEU A 177 10.57 -14.28 -8.37
N GLY A 178 11.56 -13.38 -8.29
CA GLY A 178 12.90 -13.69 -7.78
C GLY A 178 12.87 -14.15 -6.33
N GLY A 179 12.05 -13.52 -5.49
CA GLY A 179 11.83 -13.95 -4.09
C GLY A 179 11.17 -15.32 -3.93
N LEU A 180 10.51 -15.85 -4.97
CA LEU A 180 9.91 -17.20 -4.94
C LEU A 180 10.92 -18.31 -5.23
N ALA A 181 12.08 -17.99 -5.83
CA ALA A 181 13.12 -18.98 -6.10
C ALA A 181 13.69 -19.51 -4.78
N GLN A 182 13.78 -20.84 -4.62
CA GLN A 182 14.51 -21.40 -3.49
C GLN A 182 16.02 -21.28 -3.74
N PRO A 183 16.80 -20.66 -2.84
CA PRO A 183 18.24 -20.86 -2.82
C PRO A 183 18.50 -22.34 -2.54
N ARG A 184 19.37 -22.96 -3.35
CA ARG A 184 19.63 -24.41 -3.35
C ARG A 184 19.76 -24.96 -1.92
N VAL A 185 18.90 -25.92 -1.57
CA VAL A 185 18.85 -26.54 -0.23
C VAL A 185 20.02 -27.50 0.01
N ARG A 186 20.81 -27.81 -1.02
CA ARG A 186 22.05 -28.58 -0.89
C ARG A 186 23.21 -27.86 -1.58
N PRO A 187 24.29 -27.51 -0.87
CA PRO A 187 25.57 -27.32 -1.52
C PRO A 187 25.99 -28.67 -2.09
N GLU A 188 26.23 -28.72 -3.40
CA GLU A 188 26.98 -29.83 -4.00
C GLU A 188 28.33 -29.87 -3.26
N THR A 189 28.60 -30.94 -2.51
CA THR A 189 29.97 -31.25 -2.11
C THR A 189 30.70 -31.61 -3.37
N THR A 190 31.29 -30.61 -4.03
CA THR A 190 32.34 -30.83 -5.01
C THR A 190 33.45 -31.59 -4.29
N VAL A 191 33.44 -32.90 -4.42
CA VAL A 191 34.53 -33.76 -3.96
C VAL A 191 35.71 -33.41 -4.86
N SER A 192 36.54 -32.47 -4.42
CA SER A 192 37.83 -32.20 -5.04
C SER A 192 38.64 -33.50 -5.00
N PRO A 193 39.04 -34.09 -6.14
CA PRO A 193 39.87 -35.28 -6.12
C PRO A 193 41.19 -34.92 -5.47
N LYS A 194 41.42 -35.46 -4.27
CA LYS A 194 42.69 -35.39 -3.56
C LYS A 194 43.72 -36.12 -4.44
N ARG A 195 44.57 -35.38 -5.15
CA ARG A 195 45.74 -35.96 -5.82
C ARG A 195 46.65 -36.50 -4.74
N GLU A 196 46.73 -37.83 -4.66
CA GLU A 196 47.77 -38.52 -3.93
C GLU A 196 49.05 -38.43 -4.77
N HIS A 197 50.11 -37.93 -4.13
CA HIS A 197 51.47 -37.86 -4.65
C HIS A 197 52.28 -38.99 -4.03
#